data_AF-A0A920R623-F1
#
_entry.id   AF-A0A920R623-F1
#
_cell.length_a   1.000
_cell.length_b   1.000
_cell.length_c   1.000
_cell.angle_alpha   90.00
_cell.angle_beta   90.00
_cell.angle_gamma   90.00
#
_symmetry.space_group_name_H-M   'P 1'
#
loop_
_entity.id
_entity.type
_entity.pdbx_description
1 polymer ?
#
loop_
_entity_poly.entity_id
_entity_poly.type
_entity_poly.pdbx_seq_one_letter_code
_entity_poly.pdbx_strand_id
1 'polypeptide(L)'
;MLGLYDIDVANGFLPSKEPLTALPDEFEIWDSMAQEFSGLLNAGVFRTQAEAMPIINDVSRLQTPMELERAMLLLSIFGHGFVWQGYESSGYVPASIAIPWTLVAERLGRPPTLAHASLVLNNWKKLRYNDSIKTW
;
A
#
# COMPACT_ATOMS: atom_id res chain seq x y z
N MET A 1 23.21 13.36 -10.54
CA MET A 1 23.33 12.04 -11.18
C MET A 1 22.45 11.00 -10.47
N LEU A 2 22.46 10.90 -9.13
CA LEU A 2 21.63 9.93 -8.38
C LEU A 2 20.11 10.20 -8.40
N GLY A 3 19.69 11.47 -8.33
CA GLY A 3 18.26 11.83 -8.35
C GLY A 3 17.51 11.51 -9.64
N LEU A 4 18.21 11.19 -10.74
CA LEU A 4 17.57 10.70 -11.97
C LEU A 4 17.11 9.25 -11.86
N TYR A 5 17.61 8.52 -10.85
CA TYR A 5 17.33 7.11 -10.61
C TYR A 5 16.53 6.92 -9.30
N ASP A 6 15.99 8.00 -8.74
CA ASP A 6 15.30 8.01 -7.44
C ASP A 6 16.12 7.39 -6.30
N ILE A 7 17.43 7.67 -6.30
CA ILE A 7 18.36 7.26 -5.24
C ILE A 7 18.65 8.47 -4.35
N ASP A 8 18.24 8.38 -3.08
CA ASP A 8 18.58 9.32 -2.04
C ASP A 8 20.04 9.16 -1.60
N VAL A 9 20.71 10.28 -1.32
CA VAL A 9 22.13 10.29 -0.97
C VAL A 9 22.37 9.70 0.42
N ALA A 10 21.45 9.89 1.36
CA ALA A 10 21.57 9.40 2.72
C ALA A 10 20.96 8.00 2.89
N ASN A 11 19.83 7.75 2.25
CA ASN A 11 19.01 6.56 2.50
C ASN A 11 19.02 5.55 1.34
N GLY A 12 19.74 5.82 0.25
CA GLY A 12 19.78 4.94 -0.93
C GLY A 12 18.42 4.88 -1.62
N PHE A 13 17.89 3.67 -1.85
CA PHE A 13 16.57 3.50 -2.48
C PHE A 13 15.39 3.77 -1.54
N LEU A 14 15.64 4.03 -0.26
CA LEU A 14 14.59 4.43 0.67
C LEU A 14 14.20 5.89 0.38
N PRO A 15 12.90 6.22 0.36
CA PRO A 15 12.46 7.61 0.21
C PRO A 15 13.11 8.53 1.24
N SER A 16 13.42 9.77 0.82
CA SER A 16 14.02 10.78 1.69
C SER A 16 13.07 11.29 2.78
N LYS A 17 11.76 11.14 2.56
CA LYS A 17 10.69 11.49 3.50
C LYS A 17 10.02 10.24 4.03
N GLU A 18 9.54 10.31 5.26
CA GLU A 18 8.74 9.23 5.85
C GLU A 18 7.47 9.01 4.99
N PRO A 19 7.14 7.75 4.65
CA PRO A 19 5.90 7.41 3.98
C PRO A 19 4.68 7.98 4.69
N LEU A 20 3.66 8.36 3.91
CA LEU A 20 2.41 8.86 4.48
C LEU A 20 1.76 7.80 5.37
N THR A 21 1.09 8.24 6.44
CA THR A 21 0.33 7.39 7.35
C THR A 21 -1.19 7.51 7.17
N ALA A 22 -1.64 8.43 6.32
CA ALA A 22 -3.03 8.63 5.96
C ALA A 22 -3.12 9.10 4.50
N LEU A 23 -4.16 8.65 3.81
CA LEU A 23 -4.58 9.12 2.50
C LEU A 23 -5.62 10.24 2.65
N PRO A 24 -5.94 10.98 1.57
CA PRO A 24 -7.08 11.89 1.56
C PRO A 24 -8.39 11.18 1.92
N ASP A 25 -9.34 11.89 2.53
CA ASP A 25 -10.61 11.37 3.09
C ASP A 25 -11.37 10.41 2.15
N GLU A 26 -11.34 10.66 0.84
CA GLU A 26 -11.99 9.82 -0.16
C GLU A 26 -11.46 8.38 -0.20
N PHE A 27 -10.23 8.16 0.22
CA PHE A 27 -9.55 6.87 0.27
C PHE A 27 -9.35 6.36 1.70
N GLU A 28 -9.93 7.03 2.71
CA GLU A 28 -9.79 6.68 4.13
C GLU A 28 -10.19 5.23 4.42
N ILE A 29 -11.15 4.68 3.67
CA ILE A 29 -11.58 3.29 3.81
C ILE A 29 -10.41 2.29 3.72
N TRP A 30 -9.40 2.58 2.91
CA TRP A 30 -8.20 1.75 2.82
C TRP A 30 -7.33 1.88 4.07
N ASP A 31 -7.21 3.08 4.65
CA ASP A 31 -6.49 3.27 5.91
C ASP A 31 -7.19 2.56 7.07
N SER A 32 -8.52 2.70 7.18
CA SER A 32 -9.32 2.03 8.21
C SER A 32 -9.22 0.50 8.08
N MET A 33 -9.30 -0.03 6.86
CA MET A 33 -9.12 -1.46 6.58
C MET A 33 -7.74 -1.95 7.03
N ALA A 34 -6.69 -1.16 6.81
CA ALA A 34 -5.33 -1.50 7.18
C ALA A 34 -5.12 -1.55 8.70
N GLN A 35 -5.78 -0.67 9.44
CA GLN A 35 -5.72 -0.64 10.91
C GLN A 35 -6.31 -1.91 11.53
N GLU A 36 -7.43 -2.41 10.98
CA GLU A 36 -8.12 -3.61 11.46
C GLU A 36 -7.59 -4.91 10.83
N PHE A 37 -6.70 -4.81 9.85
CA PHE A 37 -6.32 -5.91 8.95
C PHE A 37 -5.91 -7.19 9.68
N SER A 38 -5.02 -7.11 10.67
CA SER A 38 -4.59 -8.29 11.44
C SER A 38 -5.75 -8.93 12.23
N GLY A 39 -6.65 -8.12 12.77
CA GLY A 39 -7.85 -8.61 13.46
C GLY A 39 -8.80 -9.34 12.50
N LEU A 40 -9.04 -8.76 11.32
CA LEU A 40 -9.88 -9.35 10.27
C LEU A 40 -9.31 -10.66 9.72
N LEU A 41 -8.00 -10.75 9.55
CA LEU A 41 -7.33 -11.98 9.15
C LEU A 41 -7.49 -13.06 10.21
N ASN A 42 -7.18 -12.75 11.48
CA ASN A 42 -7.28 -13.69 12.60
C ASN A 42 -8.72 -14.19 12.83
N ALA A 43 -9.72 -13.32 12.63
CA ALA A 43 -11.12 -13.67 12.76
C ALA A 43 -11.68 -14.41 11.52
N GLY A 44 -10.91 -14.55 10.44
CA GLY A 44 -11.38 -15.25 9.23
C GLY A 44 -12.41 -14.45 8.40
N VAL A 45 -12.53 -13.14 8.61
CA VAL A 45 -13.58 -12.30 7.98
C VAL A 45 -13.08 -11.24 7.00
N PHE A 46 -11.75 -11.09 6.82
CA PHE A 46 -11.18 -10.15 5.86
C PHE A 46 -11.74 -10.28 4.44
N ARG A 47 -11.88 -11.49 3.86
CA ARG A 47 -12.46 -11.68 2.51
C ARG A 47 -13.85 -11.04 2.38
N THR A 48 -14.75 -11.34 3.31
CA THR A 48 -16.10 -10.77 3.35
C THR A 48 -16.06 -9.24 3.42
N GLN A 49 -15.20 -8.71 4.28
CA GLN A 49 -15.08 -7.27 4.45
C GLN A 49 -14.48 -6.57 3.21
N ALA A 50 -13.51 -7.22 2.57
CA ALA A 50 -12.88 -6.73 1.36
C ALA A 50 -13.85 -6.72 0.17
N GLU A 51 -14.66 -7.76 -0.01
CA GLU A 51 -15.72 -7.81 -1.03
C GLU A 51 -16.78 -6.72 -0.83
N ALA A 52 -17.10 -6.40 0.42
CA ALA A 52 -18.08 -5.37 0.76
C ALA A 52 -17.54 -3.92 0.64
N MET A 53 -16.23 -3.73 0.46
CA MET A 53 -15.67 -2.39 0.28
C MET A 53 -16.23 -1.73 -0.99
N PRO A 54 -16.50 -0.41 -0.96
CA PRO A 54 -16.87 0.32 -2.16
C PRO A 54 -15.76 0.23 -3.22
N ILE A 55 -16.15 0.04 -4.47
CA ILE A 55 -15.22 0.09 -5.60
C ILE A 55 -14.87 1.56 -5.86
N ILE A 56 -13.63 1.93 -5.58
CA ILE A 56 -13.08 3.23 -5.98
C ILE A 56 -12.48 3.07 -7.37
N ASN A 57 -13.11 3.69 -8.36
CA ASN A 57 -12.72 3.60 -9.77
C ASN A 57 -12.16 4.92 -10.34
N ASP A 58 -12.05 5.96 -9.51
CA ASP A 58 -11.33 7.19 -9.80
C ASP A 58 -10.26 7.39 -8.72
N VAL A 59 -9.00 7.45 -9.16
CA VAL A 59 -7.84 7.70 -8.27
C VAL A 59 -7.15 9.01 -8.61
N SER A 60 -7.77 9.88 -9.41
CA SER A 60 -7.23 11.18 -9.85
C SER A 60 -6.90 12.12 -8.69
N ARG A 61 -7.57 11.93 -7.55
CA ARG A 61 -7.35 12.71 -6.32
C ARG A 61 -6.16 12.26 -5.47
N LEU A 62 -5.48 11.18 -5.84
CA LEU A 62 -4.11 10.90 -5.37
C LEU A 62 -3.14 11.77 -6.19
N GLN A 63 -2.76 12.93 -5.69
CA GLN A 63 -2.04 13.95 -6.46
C GLN A 63 -0.52 13.84 -6.33
N THR A 64 -0.04 13.25 -5.24
CA THR A 64 1.39 13.15 -4.94
C THR A 64 1.93 11.73 -5.14
N PRO A 65 3.23 11.58 -5.45
CA PRO A 65 3.86 10.26 -5.50
C PRO A 65 3.73 9.47 -4.19
N MET A 66 3.79 10.15 -3.04
CA MET A 66 3.67 9.49 -1.73
C MET A 66 2.25 8.97 -1.46
N GLU A 67 1.21 9.66 -1.93
CA GLU A 67 -0.17 9.18 -1.88
C GLU A 67 -0.36 7.93 -2.75
N LEU A 68 0.19 7.94 -3.97
CA LEU A 68 0.17 6.77 -4.86
C LEU A 68 0.93 5.58 -4.26
N GLU A 69 2.12 5.82 -3.70
CA GLU A 69 2.92 4.78 -3.06
C GLU A 69 2.21 4.18 -1.82
N ARG A 70 1.56 5.01 -1.00
CA ARG A 70 0.74 4.53 0.12
C ARG A 70 -0.45 3.70 -0.37
N ALA A 71 -1.21 4.20 -1.35
CA ALA A 71 -2.33 3.45 -1.91
C ALA A 71 -1.87 2.10 -2.48
N MET A 72 -0.73 2.09 -3.19
CA MET A 72 -0.13 0.86 -3.71
C MET A 72 0.26 -0.11 -2.60
N LEU A 73 0.89 0.36 -1.52
CA LEU A 73 1.21 -0.45 -0.34
C LEU A 73 -0.05 -1.14 0.23
N LEU A 74 -1.10 -0.36 0.53
CA LEU A 74 -2.32 -0.88 1.16
C LEU A 74 -3.03 -1.89 0.26
N LEU A 75 -3.25 -1.53 -1.01
CA LEU A 75 -3.93 -2.41 -1.98
C LEU A 75 -3.14 -3.68 -2.26
N SER A 76 -1.80 -3.62 -2.23
CA SER A 76 -0.96 -4.81 -2.38
C SER A 76 -1.06 -5.75 -1.18
N ILE A 77 -1.09 -5.21 0.04
CA ILE A 77 -1.33 -5.98 1.26
C ILE A 77 -2.73 -6.61 1.23
N PHE A 78 -3.75 -5.86 0.83
CA PHE A 78 -5.13 -6.36 0.75
C PHE A 78 -5.29 -7.45 -0.30
N GLY A 79 -4.71 -7.27 -1.49
CA GLY A 79 -4.74 -8.29 -2.54
C GLY A 79 -4.12 -9.60 -2.06
N HIS A 80 -2.94 -9.53 -1.43
CA HIS A 80 -2.26 -10.71 -0.89
C HIS A 80 -3.00 -11.32 0.30
N GLY A 81 -3.47 -10.50 1.23
CA GLY A 81 -4.29 -10.92 2.36
C GLY A 81 -5.57 -11.61 1.93
N PHE A 82 -6.22 -11.12 0.87
CA PHE A 82 -7.44 -11.70 0.36
C PHE A 82 -7.19 -13.09 -0.21
N VAL A 83 -6.16 -13.20 -1.06
CA VAL A 83 -5.79 -14.46 -1.68
C VAL A 83 -5.42 -15.49 -0.62
N TRP A 84 -4.64 -15.10 0.38
CA TRP A 84 -4.00 -16.02 1.35
C TRP A 84 -4.53 -15.95 2.79
N GLN A 85 -5.73 -15.41 3.03
CA GLN A 85 -6.29 -15.33 4.38
C GLN A 85 -6.38 -16.69 5.09
N GLY A 86 -6.67 -17.75 4.34
CA GLY A 86 -6.77 -19.12 4.85
C GLY A 86 -5.70 -20.03 4.25
N TYR A 87 -5.81 -21.33 4.52
CA TYR A 87 -4.91 -22.33 3.96
C TYR A 87 -5.04 -22.50 2.44
N GLU A 88 -6.20 -22.15 1.88
CA GLU A 88 -6.47 -22.23 0.45
C GLU A 88 -6.55 -20.83 -0.18
N SER A 89 -5.95 -20.72 -1.37
CA SER A 89 -6.06 -19.54 -2.22
C SER A 89 -7.53 -19.27 -2.57
N SER A 90 -7.95 -17.99 -2.56
CA SER A 90 -9.26 -17.61 -3.10
C SER A 90 -9.36 -17.88 -4.61
N GLY A 91 -8.23 -17.90 -5.33
CA GLY A 91 -8.18 -18.01 -6.79
C GLY A 91 -8.47 -16.70 -7.54
N TYR A 92 -8.80 -15.61 -6.83
CA TYR A 92 -9.10 -14.31 -7.43
C TYR A 92 -8.88 -13.15 -6.43
N VAL A 93 -8.92 -11.92 -6.93
CA VAL A 93 -8.93 -10.68 -6.14
C VAL A 93 -10.27 -9.96 -6.41
N PRO A 94 -11.00 -9.48 -5.39
CA PRO A 94 -12.31 -8.88 -5.59
C PRO A 94 -12.17 -7.53 -6.31
N ALA A 95 -13.22 -7.11 -7.03
CA ALA A 95 -13.22 -5.89 -7.83
C ALA A 95 -12.93 -4.62 -6.99
N SER A 96 -13.35 -4.60 -5.73
CA SER A 96 -13.08 -3.56 -4.74
C SER A 96 -11.59 -3.33 -4.45
N ILE A 97 -10.74 -4.33 -4.71
CA ILE A 97 -9.28 -4.22 -4.64
C ILE A 97 -8.68 -4.16 -6.04
N ALA A 98 -9.06 -5.07 -6.94
CA ALA A 98 -8.41 -5.26 -8.23
C ALA A 98 -8.48 -4.01 -9.13
N ILE A 99 -9.64 -3.31 -9.15
CA ILE A 99 -9.83 -2.11 -9.96
C ILE A 99 -8.93 -0.96 -9.48
N PRO A 100 -9.05 -0.47 -8.22
CA PRO A 100 -8.20 0.62 -7.76
C PRO A 100 -6.71 0.24 -7.78
N TRP A 101 -6.37 -1.02 -7.48
CA TRP A 101 -4.97 -1.45 -7.50
C TRP A 101 -4.37 -1.34 -8.89
N THR A 102 -5.10 -1.74 -9.93
CA THR A 102 -4.66 -1.61 -11.32
C THR A 102 -4.49 -0.14 -11.71
N LEU A 103 -5.44 0.73 -11.34
CA LEU A 103 -5.37 2.17 -11.64
C LEU A 103 -4.17 2.85 -10.96
N VAL A 104 -3.92 2.54 -9.69
CA VAL A 104 -2.75 3.07 -8.95
C VAL A 104 -1.45 2.54 -9.54
N ALA A 105 -1.40 1.25 -9.87
CA ALA A 105 -0.23 0.60 -10.44
C ALA A 105 0.14 1.18 -11.83
N GLU A 106 -0.87 1.43 -12.67
CA GLU A 106 -0.69 2.11 -13.97
C GLU A 106 -0.09 3.50 -13.80
N ARG A 107 -0.60 4.30 -12.86
CA ARG A 107 -0.04 5.64 -12.56
C ARG A 107 1.39 5.61 -12.03
N LEU A 108 1.78 4.53 -11.37
CA LEU A 108 3.15 4.29 -10.90
C LEU A 108 4.04 3.61 -11.96
N GLY A 109 3.50 3.26 -13.13
CA GLY A 109 4.25 2.61 -14.20
C GLY A 109 4.77 1.21 -13.87
N ARG A 110 4.08 0.47 -12.98
CA ARG A 110 4.49 -0.88 -12.54
C ARG A 110 3.28 -1.81 -12.37
N PRO A 111 3.43 -3.14 -12.39
CA PRO A 111 2.27 -4.05 -12.28
C PRO A 111 1.61 -4.02 -10.89
N PRO A 112 0.30 -4.32 -10.79
CA PRO A 112 -0.43 -4.44 -9.52
C PRO A 112 -0.03 -5.74 -8.80
N THR A 113 1.17 -5.75 -8.21
CA THR A 113 1.70 -6.87 -7.44
C THR A 113 2.43 -6.36 -6.21
N LEU A 114 2.47 -7.20 -5.18
CA LEU A 114 3.25 -6.93 -3.99
C LEU A 114 4.74 -7.07 -4.34
N ALA A 115 5.44 -5.94 -4.32
CA ALA A 115 6.86 -5.87 -4.59
C ALA A 115 7.62 -5.28 -3.40
N HIS A 116 8.94 -5.50 -3.37
CA HIS A 116 9.81 -4.91 -2.36
C HIS A 116 9.67 -3.38 -2.27
N ALA A 117 9.50 -2.70 -3.41
CA ALA A 117 9.28 -1.27 -3.45
C ALA A 117 8.02 -0.84 -2.67
N SER A 118 6.92 -1.59 -2.82
CA SER A 118 5.66 -1.28 -2.12
C SER A 118 5.72 -1.68 -0.65
N LEU A 119 6.21 -2.88 -0.32
CA LEU A 119 6.10 -3.46 1.02
C LEU A 119 7.22 -3.06 1.99
N VAL A 120 8.40 -2.70 1.47
CA VAL A 120 9.58 -2.40 2.30
C VAL A 120 9.96 -0.94 2.18
N LEU A 121 10.26 -0.46 0.97
CA LEU A 121 10.77 0.90 0.79
C LEU A 121 9.75 1.98 1.19
N ASN A 122 8.46 1.70 1.01
CA ASN A 122 7.37 2.63 1.33
C ASN A 122 6.59 2.27 2.61
N ASN A 123 7.11 1.37 3.46
CA ASN A 123 6.41 0.90 4.65
C ASN A 123 7.30 0.99 5.92
N TRP A 124 7.69 2.20 6.27
CA TRP A 124 8.49 2.46 7.46
C TRP A 124 8.08 3.78 8.09
N LYS A 125 8.47 3.97 9.34
CA LYS A 125 8.38 5.24 10.05
C LYS A 125 9.48 5.31 11.09
N LYS A 126 9.89 6.51 11.47
CA LYS A 126 10.79 6.66 12.63
C LYS A 126 10.01 6.42 13.91
N LEU A 127 10.63 5.74 14.87
CA LEU A 127 10.06 5.60 16.21
C LEU A 127 10.21 6.90 17.03
N ARG A 128 11.24 7.70 16.73
CA ARG A 128 11.51 9.00 17.33
C ARG A 128 11.94 9.97 16.25
N TYR A 129 11.39 11.18 16.27
CA TYR A 129 11.61 12.19 15.24
C TYR A 129 13.10 12.54 15.02
N ASN A 130 13.87 12.61 16.12
CA ASN A 130 15.28 13.01 16.09
C ASN A 130 16.26 11.86 15.77
N ASP A 131 15.78 10.63 15.64
CA ASP A 131 16.66 9.51 15.33
C ASP A 131 17.05 9.54 13.85
N SER A 132 18.32 9.27 13.58
CA SER A 132 18.77 8.97 12.22
C SER A 132 18.23 7.61 11.79
N ILE A 133 17.96 7.47 10.50
CA ILE A 133 17.73 6.15 9.90
C ILE A 133 19.08 5.45 9.95
N LYS A 134 19.21 4.44 10.80
CA LYS A 134 20.44 3.65 10.86
C LYS A 134 20.47 2.72 9.66
N THR A 135 21.11 3.16 8.60
CA THR A 135 21.63 2.26 7.56
C THR A 135 22.95 1.68 8.08
N TRP A 136 23.22 0.42 7.75
CA TRP A 136 24.29 -0.44 8.29
C TRP A 136 25.65 0.26 8.45
#